data_AF-A0A2M7HRF9-F1
#
_entry.id   AF-A0A2M7HRF9-F1
#
_cell.length_a   1.000
_cell.length_b   1.000
_cell.length_c   1.000
_cell.angle_alpha   90.00
_cell.angle_beta   90.00
_cell.angle_gamma   90.00
#
_symmetry.space_group_name_H-M   'P 1'
#
loop_
_entity.id
_entity.type
_entity.pdbx_description
1 polymer ?
#
loop_
_entity_poly.entity_id
_entity_poly.type
_entity_poly.pdbx_seq_one_letter_code
_entity_poly.pdbx_strand_id
1 'polypeptide(L)'
;LIIIDEIHNYLPTRATSTPTQAVSFLKDLMNRTKVPVLFMGTHEAEKLISFYDEMASRIRPRVVRFDNFSISTPERLYEFAQVIEEYAKLLNQAGTSLSFFKLVDGVKVIAQENLVKRIYAATNGNLRDIRNLFYAMVNAVLDGEKPTLEGFANIWLPAMNEQLGFNPFIQANDVKVAKHILNISKVKGH
;
A
#
# COMPACT_ATOMS: atom_id res chain seq x y z
N LEU A 1 -23.06 -5.31 -5.88
CA LEU A 1 -21.66 -5.28 -6.35
C LEU A 1 -21.06 -6.64 -6.05
N ILE A 2 -20.50 -7.32 -7.05
CA ILE A 2 -19.74 -8.56 -6.86
C ILE A 2 -18.27 -8.19 -7.01
N ILE A 3 -17.42 -8.58 -6.05
CA ILE A 3 -15.97 -8.38 -6.09
C ILE A 3 -15.33 -9.73 -6.30
N ILE A 4 -14.48 -9.84 -7.31
CA ILE A 4 -13.72 -11.05 -7.60
C ILE A 4 -12.26 -10.70 -7.44
N ASP A 5 -11.68 -11.15 -6.33
CA ASP A 5 -10.25 -11.00 -6.07
C ASP A 5 -9.45 -12.07 -6.80
N GLU A 6 -8.17 -11.77 -7.05
CA GLU A 6 -7.22 -12.62 -7.75
C GLU A 6 -7.71 -13.17 -9.10
N ILE A 7 -8.41 -12.35 -9.90
CA ILE A 7 -8.99 -12.80 -11.20
C ILE A 7 -7.95 -13.40 -12.16
N HIS A 8 -6.70 -12.97 -12.04
CA HIS A 8 -5.57 -13.47 -12.82
C HIS A 8 -5.34 -14.98 -12.67
N ASN A 9 -5.75 -15.60 -11.55
CA ASN A 9 -5.70 -17.05 -11.35
C ASN A 9 -6.70 -17.82 -12.23
N TYR A 10 -7.71 -17.15 -12.76
CA TYR A 10 -8.73 -17.73 -13.65
C TYR A 10 -8.42 -17.48 -15.14
N LEU A 11 -7.36 -16.73 -15.43
CA LEU A 11 -6.92 -16.44 -16.78
C LEU A 11 -6.03 -17.57 -17.31
N PRO A 12 -6.15 -17.91 -18.60
CA PRO A 12 -5.21 -18.85 -19.22
C PRO A 12 -3.81 -18.23 -19.24
N THR A 13 -2.77 -19.06 -19.11
CA THR A 13 -1.37 -18.61 -19.15
C THR A 13 -0.92 -18.15 -20.53
N ARG A 14 -1.69 -18.47 -21.60
CA ARG A 14 -1.46 -18.04 -22.98
C ARG A 14 -2.74 -17.46 -23.56
N ALA A 15 -2.60 -16.52 -24.49
CA ALA A 15 -3.73 -15.99 -25.24
C ALA A 15 -4.41 -17.13 -26.00
N THR A 16 -5.66 -17.43 -25.65
CA THR A 16 -6.49 -18.40 -26.37
C THR A 16 -7.65 -17.65 -27.00
N SER A 17 -7.97 -17.97 -28.26
CA SER A 17 -9.16 -17.44 -28.94
C SER A 17 -10.47 -17.89 -28.29
N THR A 18 -10.42 -18.97 -27.49
CA THR A 18 -11.57 -19.50 -26.76
C THR A 18 -11.55 -19.02 -25.31
N PRO A 19 -12.66 -18.42 -24.81
CA PRO A 19 -12.84 -18.12 -23.39
C PRO A 19 -12.75 -19.38 -22.53
N THR A 20 -12.04 -19.29 -21.41
CA THR A 20 -12.09 -20.35 -20.40
C THR A 20 -13.52 -20.48 -19.87
N GLN A 21 -13.88 -21.66 -19.37
CA GLN A 21 -15.20 -21.89 -18.77
C GLN A 21 -15.50 -20.89 -17.64
N ALA A 22 -14.47 -20.49 -16.88
CA ALA A 22 -14.55 -19.46 -15.86
C ALA A 22 -14.91 -18.09 -16.45
N VAL A 23 -14.24 -17.65 -17.51
CA VAL A 23 -14.54 -16.35 -18.17
C VAL A 23 -15.94 -16.35 -18.79
N SER A 24 -16.37 -17.45 -19.41
CA SER A 24 -17.73 -17.61 -19.93
C SER A 24 -18.78 -17.53 -18.83
N PHE A 25 -18.54 -18.20 -17.69
CA PHE A 25 -19.41 -18.12 -16.52
C PHE A 25 -19.54 -16.68 -16.01
N LEU A 26 -18.43 -15.94 -15.92
CA LEU A 26 -18.44 -14.55 -15.47
C LEU A 26 -19.18 -13.63 -16.44
N LYS A 27 -19.01 -13.84 -17.75
CA LYS A 27 -19.76 -13.13 -18.79
C LYS A 27 -21.26 -13.38 -18.63
N ASP A 28 -21.67 -14.63 -18.44
CA ASP A 28 -23.08 -15.00 -18.27
C ASP A 28 -23.66 -14.45 -16.98
N LEU A 29 -22.90 -14.49 -15.89
CA LEU A 29 -23.28 -13.90 -14.61
C LEU A 29 -23.56 -12.40 -14.77
N MET A 30 -22.64 -11.66 -15.41
CA MET A 30 -22.83 -10.23 -15.70
C MET A 30 -24.05 -9.99 -16.59
N ASN A 31 -24.24 -10.82 -17.63
CA ASN A 31 -25.33 -10.66 -18.59
C ASN A 31 -26.71 -10.88 -17.97
N ARG A 32 -26.85 -11.92 -17.13
CA ARG A 32 -28.11 -12.33 -16.53
C ARG A 32 -28.48 -11.47 -15.32
N THR A 33 -27.51 -11.17 -14.46
CA THR A 33 -27.80 -10.49 -13.18
C THR A 33 -27.82 -8.97 -13.32
N LYS A 34 -27.14 -8.41 -14.33
CA LYS A 34 -26.89 -6.96 -14.48
C LYS A 34 -26.21 -6.33 -13.26
N VAL A 35 -25.69 -7.13 -12.34
CA VAL A 35 -25.00 -6.65 -11.14
C VAL A 35 -23.63 -6.11 -11.54
N PRO A 36 -23.19 -4.95 -11.03
CA PRO A 36 -21.84 -4.47 -11.22
C PRO A 36 -20.82 -5.48 -10.68
N VAL A 37 -19.84 -5.85 -11.49
CA VAL A 37 -18.73 -6.73 -11.12
C VAL A 37 -17.42 -5.94 -11.13
N LEU A 38 -16.68 -6.02 -10.03
CA LEU A 38 -15.34 -5.47 -9.89
C LEU A 38 -14.34 -6.63 -9.93
N PHE A 39 -13.41 -6.58 -10.88
CA PHE A 39 -12.30 -7.52 -10.98
C PHE A 39 -11.07 -6.92 -10.29
N MET A 40 -10.53 -7.63 -9.31
CA MET A 40 -9.32 -7.25 -8.58
C MET A 40 -8.24 -8.30 -8.78
N GLY A 41 -6.98 -7.88 -8.73
CA GLY A 41 -5.84 -8.76 -8.90
C GLY A 41 -4.55 -7.98 -9.14
N THR A 42 -3.51 -8.71 -9.53
CA THR A 42 -2.22 -8.12 -9.92
C THR A 42 -2.30 -7.49 -11.32
N HIS A 43 -1.20 -6.93 -11.82
CA HIS A 43 -1.13 -6.40 -13.19
C HIS A 43 -1.55 -7.44 -14.26
N GLU A 44 -1.38 -8.73 -13.96
CA GLU A 44 -1.83 -9.85 -14.79
C GLU A 44 -3.34 -9.87 -15.02
N ALA A 45 -4.14 -9.30 -14.11
CA ALA A 45 -5.58 -9.17 -14.29
C ALA A 45 -5.95 -8.32 -15.52
N GLU A 46 -5.07 -7.41 -15.94
CA GLU A 46 -5.25 -6.64 -17.18
C GLU A 46 -5.24 -7.54 -18.43
N LYS A 47 -4.69 -8.76 -18.36
CA LYS A 47 -4.79 -9.73 -19.47
C LYS A 47 -6.22 -10.13 -19.78
N LEU A 48 -7.15 -10.00 -18.82
CA LEU A 48 -8.58 -10.20 -19.07
C LEU A 48 -9.09 -9.24 -20.17
N ILE A 49 -8.52 -8.04 -20.24
CA ILE A 49 -8.85 -6.99 -21.20
C ILE A 49 -8.25 -7.26 -22.58
N SER A 50 -7.05 -7.87 -22.62
CA SER A 50 -6.36 -8.15 -23.88
C SER A 50 -6.78 -9.47 -24.51
N PHE A 51 -7.21 -10.45 -23.71
CA PHE A 51 -7.60 -11.77 -24.22
C PHE A 51 -9.05 -11.84 -24.70
N TYR A 52 -9.93 -10.96 -24.21
CA TYR A 52 -11.36 -11.05 -24.50
C TYR A 52 -11.97 -9.67 -24.80
N ASP A 53 -12.06 -9.29 -26.08
CA ASP A 53 -12.58 -7.99 -26.51
C ASP A 53 -14.01 -7.68 -26.01
N GLU A 54 -14.85 -8.72 -25.88
CA GLU A 54 -16.20 -8.58 -25.33
C GLU A 54 -16.21 -8.17 -23.85
N MET A 55 -15.24 -8.64 -23.08
CA MET A 55 -15.03 -8.21 -21.68
C MET A 55 -14.34 -6.85 -21.66
N ALA A 56 -13.44 -6.62 -22.61
CA ALA A 56 -12.64 -5.41 -22.72
C ALA A 56 -13.51 -4.16 -22.87
N SER A 57 -14.54 -4.17 -23.72
CA SER A 57 -15.48 -3.05 -23.86
C SER A 57 -16.19 -2.65 -22.55
N ARG A 58 -16.34 -3.60 -21.62
CA ARG A 58 -17.01 -3.41 -20.32
C ARG A 58 -16.04 -2.97 -19.21
N ILE A 59 -14.76 -3.31 -19.35
CA ILE A 59 -13.72 -3.14 -18.32
C ILE A 59 -12.74 -2.00 -18.65
N ARG A 60 -12.31 -1.84 -19.91
CA ARG A 60 -11.32 -0.84 -20.37
C ARG A 60 -11.59 0.58 -19.87
N PRO A 61 -12.84 1.09 -19.79
CA PRO A 61 -13.07 2.45 -19.36
C PRO A 61 -12.79 2.72 -17.86
N ARG A 62 -12.48 1.69 -17.05
CA ARG A 62 -12.50 1.78 -15.58
C ARG A 62 -11.35 1.05 -14.88
N VAL A 63 -10.21 0.88 -15.54
CA VAL A 63 -9.03 0.29 -14.88
C VAL A 63 -8.44 1.32 -13.90
N VAL A 64 -8.41 0.97 -12.62
CA VAL A 64 -7.77 1.76 -11.57
C VAL A 64 -6.60 0.96 -11.04
N ARG A 65 -5.41 1.56 -11.05
CA ARG A 65 -4.20 0.98 -10.47
C ARG A 65 -3.96 1.57 -9.09
N PHE A 66 -3.69 0.71 -8.13
CA PHE A 66 -3.27 1.09 -6.79
C PHE A 66 -1.78 0.79 -6.66
N ASP A 67 -0.97 1.82 -6.85
CA ASP A 67 0.47 1.72 -6.64
C ASP A 67 0.81 1.90 -5.16
N ASN A 68 1.97 1.41 -4.74
CA ASN A 68 2.53 1.76 -3.44
C ASN A 68 2.63 3.28 -3.33
N PHE A 69 2.41 3.81 -2.12
CA PHE A 69 2.62 5.22 -1.84
C PHE A 69 4.06 5.63 -2.19
N SER A 70 4.22 6.90 -2.52
CA SER A 70 5.51 7.53 -2.80
C SER A 70 5.72 8.69 -1.83
N ILE A 71 6.97 9.10 -1.66
CA ILE A 71 7.33 10.36 -1.00
C ILE A 71 8.25 11.21 -1.90
N SER A 72 8.21 10.97 -3.22
CA SER A 72 9.09 11.61 -4.20
C SER A 72 8.85 13.12 -4.37
N THR A 73 7.67 13.60 -4.01
CA THR A 73 7.31 15.04 -4.00
C THR A 73 6.75 15.43 -2.64
N PRO A 74 6.74 16.74 -2.29
CA PRO A 74 6.14 17.21 -1.05
C PRO A 74 4.66 16.81 -0.90
N GLU A 75 3.89 16.83 -2.00
CA GLU A 75 2.48 16.43 -2.03
C GLU A 75 2.34 14.94 -1.71
N ARG A 76 3.16 14.09 -2.33
CA ARG A 76 3.18 12.64 -2.08
C ARG A 76 3.61 12.31 -0.65
N LEU A 77 4.59 13.03 -0.12
CA LEU A 77 5.00 12.93 1.29
C LEU A 77 3.84 13.30 2.23
N TYR A 78 3.09 14.35 1.90
CA TYR A 78 1.91 14.76 2.67
C TYR A 78 0.79 13.70 2.59
N GLU A 79 0.47 13.19 1.41
CA GLU A 79 -0.49 12.08 1.22
C GLU A 79 -0.09 10.85 2.04
N PHE A 80 1.18 10.45 1.97
CA PHE A 80 1.68 9.33 2.76
C PHE A 80 1.55 9.57 4.27
N ALA A 81 1.90 10.79 4.73
CA ALA A 81 1.73 11.19 6.13
C ALA A 81 0.26 11.12 6.57
N GLN A 82 -0.70 11.49 5.71
CA GLN A 82 -2.13 11.36 6.02
C GLN A 82 -2.55 9.91 6.24
N VAL A 83 -2.04 8.99 5.42
CA VAL A 83 -2.36 7.56 5.56
C VAL A 83 -1.86 7.01 6.90
N ILE A 84 -0.60 7.28 7.25
CA ILE A 84 -0.04 6.79 8.51
C ILE A 84 -0.62 7.51 9.74
N GLU A 85 -1.14 8.73 9.59
CA GLU A 85 -1.92 9.40 10.64
C GLU A 85 -3.21 8.65 10.96
N GLU A 86 -3.92 8.13 9.95
CA GLU A 86 -5.11 7.31 10.19
C GLU A 86 -4.76 6.02 10.95
N TYR A 87 -3.62 5.40 10.65
CA TYR A 87 -3.13 4.26 11.44
C TYR A 87 -2.68 4.68 12.85
N ALA A 88 -2.11 5.87 13.04
CA ALA A 88 -1.77 6.38 14.36
C ALA A 88 -3.01 6.58 15.25
N LYS A 89 -4.18 6.88 14.67
CA LYS A 89 -5.43 6.92 15.45
C LYS A 89 -5.76 5.58 16.10
N LEU A 90 -5.45 4.46 15.44
CA LEU A 90 -5.62 3.13 16.03
C LEU A 90 -4.68 2.92 17.22
N LEU A 91 -3.42 3.37 17.12
CA LEU A 91 -2.49 3.36 18.25
C LEU A 91 -3.00 4.22 19.41
N ASN A 92 -3.54 5.40 19.10
CA ASN A 92 -4.04 6.32 20.12
C ASN A 92 -5.27 5.77 20.85
N GLN A 93 -6.08 4.93 20.20
CA GLN A 93 -7.14 4.17 20.88
C GLN A 93 -6.59 3.16 21.89
N ALA A 94 -5.35 2.69 21.73
CA ALA A 94 -4.65 1.82 22.68
C ALA A 94 -3.92 2.60 23.81
N GLY A 95 -4.16 3.91 23.94
CA GLY A 95 -3.64 4.73 25.06
C GLY A 95 -2.37 5.51 24.75
N THR A 96 -1.94 5.59 23.49
CA THR A 96 -0.81 6.43 23.09
C THR A 96 -1.23 7.81 22.59
N SER A 97 -0.24 8.67 22.32
CA SER A 97 -0.43 9.94 21.61
C SER A 97 0.66 10.09 20.55
N LEU A 98 0.42 9.51 19.37
CA LEU A 98 1.22 9.69 18.17
C LEU A 98 0.44 10.52 17.15
N SER A 99 1.04 11.59 16.65
CA SER A 99 0.55 12.34 15.50
C SER A 99 1.72 12.80 14.64
N PHE A 100 1.56 12.69 13.33
CA PHE A 100 2.51 13.12 12.32
C PHE A 100 2.29 14.57 11.89
N PHE A 101 1.23 15.21 12.38
CA PHE A 101 0.86 16.57 12.02
C PHE A 101 0.77 17.49 13.24
N LYS A 102 0.97 18.78 12.98
CA LYS A 102 0.68 19.86 13.93
C LYS A 102 0.00 21.01 13.20
N LEU A 103 -0.69 21.86 13.94
CA LEU A 103 -1.21 23.13 13.43
C LEU A 103 -0.19 24.23 13.68
N VAL A 104 0.16 24.98 12.62
CA VAL A 104 0.96 26.20 12.67
C VAL A 104 0.15 27.28 11.97
N ASP A 105 -0.23 28.32 12.71
CA ASP A 105 -1.05 29.44 12.20
C ASP A 105 -2.34 28.98 11.48
N GLY A 106 -2.99 27.94 12.02
CA GLY A 106 -4.20 27.34 11.44
C GLY A 106 -3.96 26.39 10.26
N VAL A 107 -2.71 26.21 9.84
CA VAL A 107 -2.32 25.32 8.74
C VAL A 107 -1.77 24.00 9.28
N LYS A 108 -2.26 22.88 8.73
CA LYS A 108 -1.79 21.54 9.08
C LYS A 108 -0.47 21.26 8.37
N VAL A 109 0.60 21.06 9.14
CA VAL A 109 1.96 20.79 8.64
C VAL A 109 2.52 19.50 9.24
N ILE A 110 3.41 18.82 8.51
CA ILE A 110 4.07 17.61 9.01
C ILE A 110 4.98 17.99 10.19
N ALA A 111 4.79 17.34 11.33
CA ALA A 111 5.55 17.57 12.56
C ALA A 111 6.77 16.64 12.69
N GLN A 112 6.63 15.39 12.25
CA GLN A 112 7.61 14.32 12.47
C GLN A 112 8.18 13.76 11.16
N GLU A 113 8.65 14.64 10.27
CA GLU A 113 9.06 14.27 8.91
C GLU A 113 10.12 13.14 8.89
N ASN A 114 11.06 13.12 9.84
CA ASN A 114 12.06 12.06 9.95
C ASN A 114 11.39 10.68 10.19
N LEU A 115 10.44 10.60 11.13
CA LEU A 115 9.72 9.37 11.41
C LEU A 115 8.84 8.94 10.22
N VAL A 116 8.16 9.89 9.56
CA VAL A 116 7.41 9.63 8.32
C VAL A 116 8.32 8.97 7.27
N LYS A 117 9.50 9.55 7.02
CA LYS A 117 10.49 9.00 6.07
C LYS A 117 10.99 7.62 6.47
N ARG A 118 11.18 7.35 7.77
CA ARG A 118 11.60 6.04 8.27
C ARG A 118 10.51 4.99 8.12
N ILE A 119 9.25 5.33 8.36
CA ILE A 119 8.10 4.45 8.10
C ILE A 119 7.98 4.15 6.61
N TYR A 120 8.19 5.15 5.75
CA TYR A 120 8.25 4.93 4.30
C TYR A 120 9.38 3.95 3.95
N ALA A 121 10.60 4.17 4.45
CA ALA A 121 11.72 3.27 4.21
C ALA A 121 11.43 1.85 4.73
N ALA A 122 10.77 1.71 5.87
CA ALA A 122 10.42 0.42 6.48
C ALA A 122 9.41 -0.41 5.69
N THR A 123 8.60 0.23 4.84
CA THR A 123 7.41 -0.36 4.19
C THR A 123 7.40 -0.21 2.67
N ASN A 124 8.32 0.58 2.12
CA ASN A 124 8.35 0.99 0.71
C ASN A 124 7.01 1.55 0.19
N GLY A 125 6.22 2.16 1.09
CA GLY A 125 4.89 2.68 0.79
C GLY A 125 3.82 1.60 0.54
N ASN A 126 4.09 0.33 0.83
CA ASN A 126 3.13 -0.75 0.67
C ASN A 126 2.09 -0.72 1.79
N LEU A 127 0.80 -0.67 1.44
CA LEU A 127 -0.29 -0.56 2.42
C LEU A 127 -0.38 -1.75 3.38
N ARG A 128 -0.07 -2.97 2.91
CA ARG A 128 -0.04 -4.18 3.75
C ARG A 128 1.06 -4.07 4.78
N ASP A 129 2.25 -3.62 4.39
CA ASP A 129 3.39 -3.51 5.29
C ASP A 129 3.23 -2.35 6.28
N ILE A 130 2.63 -1.23 5.86
CA ILE A 130 2.19 -0.16 6.77
C ILE A 130 1.23 -0.72 7.81
N ARG A 131 0.18 -1.44 7.39
CA ARG A 131 -0.77 -2.06 8.32
C ARG A 131 -0.04 -2.99 9.29
N ASN A 132 0.80 -3.89 8.79
CA ASN A 132 1.50 -4.86 9.62
C ASN A 132 2.40 -4.17 10.66
N LEU A 133 3.11 -3.11 10.28
CA LEU A 133 3.94 -2.31 11.19
C LEU A 133 3.11 -1.70 12.32
N PHE A 134 1.99 -1.03 11.98
CA PHE A 134 1.15 -0.37 12.99
C PHE A 134 0.40 -1.36 13.89
N TYR A 135 -0.05 -2.49 13.37
CA TYR A 135 -0.67 -3.54 14.18
C TYR A 135 0.35 -4.19 15.14
N ALA A 136 1.57 -4.44 14.68
CA ALA A 136 2.64 -4.90 15.56
C ALA A 136 2.95 -3.89 16.66
N MET A 137 2.91 -2.59 16.33
CA MET A 137 3.06 -1.52 17.32
C MET A 137 1.88 -1.45 18.30
N VAL A 138 0.63 -1.67 17.85
CA VAL A 138 -0.54 -1.74 18.75
C VAL A 138 -0.33 -2.84 19.79
N ASN A 139 0.07 -4.04 19.35
CA ASN A 139 0.32 -5.16 20.26
C ASN A 139 1.44 -4.83 21.26
N ALA A 140 2.55 -4.27 20.78
CA ALA A 140 3.65 -3.89 21.65
C ALA A 140 3.24 -2.82 22.68
N VAL A 141 2.43 -1.84 22.27
CA VAL A 141 1.87 -0.82 23.17
C VAL A 141 1.00 -1.44 24.26
N LEU A 142 0.17 -2.43 23.92
CA LEU A 142 -0.63 -3.17 24.90
C LEU A 142 0.25 -3.94 25.90
N ASP A 143 1.45 -4.34 25.48
CA ASP A 143 2.47 -4.98 26.32
C ASP A 143 3.37 -3.96 27.07
N GLY A 144 3.10 -2.65 26.93
CA GLY A 144 3.79 -1.57 27.66
C GLY A 144 4.89 -0.84 26.90
N GLU A 145 5.12 -1.17 25.63
CA GLU A 145 6.06 -0.43 24.77
C GLU A 145 5.52 0.95 24.38
N LYS A 146 6.43 1.82 23.93
CA LYS A 146 6.08 3.17 23.46
C LYS A 146 6.34 3.29 21.96
N PRO A 147 5.51 4.05 21.21
CA PRO A 147 5.70 4.28 19.77
C PRO A 147 6.82 5.30 19.48
N THR A 148 8.02 5.02 19.99
CA THR A 148 9.26 5.78 19.73
C THR A 148 10.05 5.13 18.60
N LEU A 149 11.16 5.74 18.17
CA LEU A 149 12.08 5.10 17.22
C LEU A 149 12.57 3.73 17.72
N GLU A 150 12.83 3.61 19.02
CA GLU A 150 13.23 2.34 19.62
C GLU A 150 12.11 1.30 19.58
N GLY A 151 10.88 1.67 19.96
CA GLY A 151 9.73 0.77 19.87
C GLY A 151 9.50 0.29 18.44
N PHE A 152 9.54 1.20 17.46
CA PHE A 152 9.42 0.82 16.04
C PHE A 152 10.58 -0.06 15.58
N ALA A 153 11.79 0.16 16.10
CA ALA A 153 12.94 -0.69 15.80
C ALA A 153 12.73 -2.13 16.32
N ASN A 154 12.14 -2.28 17.52
CA ASN A 154 11.90 -3.59 18.16
C ASN A 154 10.87 -4.43 17.41
N ILE A 155 9.84 -3.80 16.82
CA ILE A 155 8.73 -4.51 16.15
C ILE A 155 8.92 -4.65 14.63
N TRP A 156 9.86 -3.93 14.04
CA TRP A 156 10.08 -3.98 12.60
C TRP A 156 10.74 -5.30 12.18
N LEU A 157 10.21 -5.88 11.10
CA LEU A 157 10.72 -7.11 10.51
C LEU A 157 11.25 -6.85 9.10
N PRO A 158 12.40 -7.43 8.70
CA PRO A 158 12.94 -7.29 7.33
C PRO A 158 11.95 -7.67 6.22
N ALA A 159 11.00 -8.58 6.50
CA ALA A 159 9.95 -8.96 5.55
C ALA A 159 9.01 -7.80 5.16
N MET A 160 8.93 -6.71 5.95
CA MET A 160 8.13 -5.52 5.63
C MET A 160 8.77 -4.64 4.54
N ASN A 161 10.07 -4.83 4.29
CA ASN A 161 10.76 -4.32 3.11
C ASN A 161 12.03 -5.14 2.85
N GLU A 162 11.90 -6.21 2.05
CA GLU A 162 13.00 -7.13 1.76
C GLU A 162 14.19 -6.46 1.05
N GLN A 163 13.97 -5.31 0.41
CA GLN A 163 15.02 -4.54 -0.26
C GLN A 163 15.86 -3.71 0.73
N LEU A 164 15.41 -3.61 1.99
CA LEU A 164 16.05 -2.83 3.03
C LEU A 164 16.95 -3.72 3.90
N GLY A 165 18.25 -3.69 3.64
CA GLY A 165 19.24 -4.46 4.40
C GLY A 165 19.60 -3.92 5.79
N PHE A 166 18.79 -3.05 6.40
CA PHE A 166 19.04 -2.48 7.72
C PHE A 166 17.76 -2.01 8.39
N ASN A 167 17.72 -1.95 9.73
CA ASN A 167 16.57 -1.41 10.46
C ASN A 167 16.51 0.14 10.31
N PRO A 168 15.45 0.69 9.70
CA PRO A 168 15.34 2.10 9.40
C PRO A 168 14.96 2.94 10.61
N PHE A 169 14.68 2.35 11.78
CA PHE A 169 14.32 3.09 12.99
C PHE A 169 15.51 3.29 13.94
N ILE A 170 16.62 2.57 13.73
CA ILE A 170 17.87 2.82 14.45
C ILE A 170 18.41 4.20 14.07
N GLN A 171 18.64 5.06 15.06
CA GLN A 171 19.06 6.45 14.82
C GLN A 171 20.34 6.55 13.98
N ALA A 172 21.35 5.72 14.29
CA ALA A 172 22.63 5.65 13.57
C ALA A 172 22.51 5.37 12.05
N ASN A 173 21.34 4.90 11.59
CA ASN A 173 21.08 4.65 10.17
C ASN A 173 20.50 5.85 9.41
N ASP A 174 20.42 7.07 9.97
CA ASP A 174 19.87 8.27 9.32
C ASP A 174 20.40 8.47 7.89
N VAL A 175 21.72 8.39 7.69
CA VAL A 175 22.37 8.54 6.38
C VAL A 175 21.95 7.43 5.41
N LYS A 176 21.82 6.19 5.92
CA LYS A 176 21.38 5.05 5.10
C LYS A 176 19.92 5.20 4.68
N VAL A 177 19.05 5.67 5.58
CA VAL A 177 17.64 5.96 5.28
C VAL A 177 17.55 7.02 4.18
N ALA A 178 18.26 8.14 4.33
CA ALA A 178 18.27 9.21 3.33
C ALA A 178 18.74 8.70 1.96
N LYS A 179 19.84 7.93 1.91
CA LYS A 179 20.36 7.35 0.66
C LYS A 179 19.39 6.36 0.03
N HIS A 180 18.73 5.51 0.83
CA HIS A 180 17.75 4.55 0.35
C HIS A 180 16.54 5.25 -0.29
N ILE A 181 16.00 6.28 0.37
CA ILE A 181 14.88 7.08 -0.15
C ILE A 181 15.26 7.75 -1.47
N LEU A 182 16.44 8.37 -1.54
CA LEU A 182 16.92 8.99 -2.78
C LEU A 182 17.03 7.99 -3.94
N ASN A 183 17.47 6.76 -3.66
CA ASN A 183 17.54 5.71 -4.67
C ASN A 183 16.15 5.29 -5.16
N ILE A 184 15.17 5.10 -4.26
CA ILE A 184 13.81 4.74 -4.65
C ILE A 184 13.15 5.84 -5.49
N SER A 185 13.32 7.11 -5.09
CA SER A 185 12.74 8.25 -5.80
C SER A 185 13.29 8.41 -7.21
N LYS A 186 14.54 8.02 -7.48
CA LYS A 186 15.11 8.00 -8.83
C LYS A 186 14.53 6.90 -9.71
N VAL A 187 14.21 5.74 -9.13
CA VAL A 187 13.65 4.60 -9.87
C VAL A 187 12.17 4.81 -10.22
N LYS A 188 11.39 5.45 -9.33
CA LYS A 188 9.95 5.72 -9.54
C LYS A 188 9.66 7.02 -10.32
N GLY A 189 10.68 7.77 -10.73
CA GLY A 189 10.56 9.06 -11.43
C GLY A 189 10.60 8.97 -12.97
N HIS A 190 10.49 7.77 -13.53
CA HIS A 190 10.48 7.50 -14.98
C HIS A 190 9.16 6.85 -15.40
#